data_AF-A0A9C9NY14-F1
#
_entry.id   AF-A0A9C9NY14-F1
#
_cell.length_a   1.000
_cell.length_b   1.000
_cell.length_c   1.000
_cell.angle_alpha   90.00
_cell.angle_beta   90.00
_cell.angle_gamma   90.00
#
_symmetry.space_group_name_H-M   'P 1'
#
loop_
_entity.id
_entity.type
_entity.pdbx_description
1 polymer ?
#
loop_
_entity_poly.entity_id
_entity_poly.type
_entity_poly.pdbx_seq_one_letter_code
_entity_poly.pdbx_strand_id
1 'polypeptide(L)'
;MEGYRKGLYADFMMREDMERIQKEQGELEKRKNELERQLAQRQLTQSQEARIRSFAKKIGRGLNNLDFAGKQELMRLLIERVLYDGQGVEIQTIITLGEQLHPIHRGGNRG
;
A
#
# COMPACT_ATOMS: atom_id res chain seq x y z
N MET A 1 39.21 35.66 -44.32
CA MET A 1 37.77 35.51 -44.01
C MET A 1 37.41 34.14 -43.40
N GLU A 2 38.36 33.35 -42.87
CA GLU A 2 38.06 32.01 -42.31
C GLU A 2 37.81 31.97 -40.80
N GLY A 3 38.29 32.96 -40.04
CA GLY A 3 38.11 32.99 -38.57
C GLY A 3 36.65 33.18 -38.11
N TYR A 4 35.84 33.90 -38.88
CA TYR A 4 34.45 34.20 -38.51
C TYR A 4 33.52 32.98 -38.64
N ARG A 5 33.78 32.05 -39.56
CA ARG A 5 32.98 30.80 -39.66
C ARG A 5 33.26 29.84 -38.53
N LYS A 6 34.51 29.76 -38.06
CA LYS A 6 34.92 28.82 -37.01
C LYS A 6 34.38 29.21 -35.62
N GLY A 7 34.27 30.51 -35.34
CA GLY A 7 33.63 31.02 -34.12
C GLY A 7 32.12 30.80 -34.09
N LEU A 8 31.43 31.01 -35.21
CA LEU A 8 29.97 30.81 -35.32
C LEU A 8 29.55 29.34 -35.13
N TYR A 9 30.34 28.39 -35.65
CA TYR A 9 30.08 26.96 -35.43
C TYR A 9 30.27 26.54 -33.97
N ALA A 10 31.26 27.09 -33.27
CA ALA A 10 31.47 26.79 -31.85
C ALA A 10 30.33 27.32 -30.97
N ASP A 11 29.86 28.53 -31.24
CA ASP A 11 28.77 29.17 -30.49
C ASP A 11 27.42 28.45 -30.69
N PHE A 12 27.17 27.95 -31.90
CA PHE A 12 25.96 27.18 -32.22
C PHE A 12 25.96 25.81 -31.52
N MET A 13 27.07 25.08 -31.60
CA MET A 13 27.23 23.78 -30.93
C MET A 13 27.12 23.91 -29.41
N MET A 14 27.71 24.95 -28.81
CA MET A 14 27.59 25.21 -27.39
C MET A 14 26.16 25.55 -26.95
N ARG A 15 25.38 26.24 -27.81
CA ARG A 15 23.97 26.55 -27.53
C ARG A 15 23.10 25.29 -27.58
N GLU A 16 23.27 24.44 -28.59
CA GLU A 16 22.57 23.15 -28.67
C GLU A 16 22.91 22.24 -27.48
N ASP A 17 24.18 22.21 -27.07
CA ASP A 17 24.63 21.46 -25.90
C ASP A 17 23.99 21.99 -24.60
N MET A 18 23.93 23.31 -24.42
CA MET A 18 23.26 23.95 -23.28
C MET A 18 21.77 23.66 -23.25
N GLU A 19 21.08 23.72 -24.39
CA GLU A 19 19.66 23.40 -24.50
C GLU A 19 19.38 21.92 -24.15
N ARG A 20 20.24 21.01 -24.62
CA ARG A 20 20.16 19.59 -24.27
C ARG A 20 20.40 19.36 -22.77
N ILE A 21 21.42 19.97 -22.19
CA ILE A 21 21.71 19.87 -20.75
C ILE A 21 20.55 20.42 -19.92
N GLN A 22 19.97 21.57 -20.30
CA GLN A 22 18.82 22.14 -19.61
C GLN A 22 17.58 21.23 -19.68
N LYS A 23 17.36 20.60 -20.84
CA LYS A 23 16.26 19.65 -21.02
C LYS A 23 16.46 18.40 -20.14
N GLU A 24 17.67 17.84 -20.13
CA GLU A 24 18.01 16.69 -19.28
C GLU A 24 17.88 17.03 -17.80
N GLN A 25 18.33 18.21 -17.37
CA GLN A 25 18.14 18.69 -16.00
C GLN A 25 16.65 18.82 -15.64
N GLY A 26 15.83 19.36 -16.55
CA GLY A 26 14.39 19.46 -16.35
C GLY A 26 13.68 18.10 -16.24
N GLU A 27 14.11 17.12 -17.03
CA GLU A 27 13.60 15.74 -16.97
C GLU A 27 14.04 15.02 -15.69
N LEU A 28 15.30 15.17 -15.29
CA LEU A 28 15.84 14.63 -14.03
C LEU A 28 15.12 15.24 -12.82
N GLU A 29 14.89 16.54 -12.81
CA GLU A 29 14.21 17.22 -11.71
C GLU A 29 12.74 16.78 -11.60
N LYS A 30 12.04 16.60 -12.72
CA LYS A 30 10.69 16.01 -12.72
C LYS A 30 10.69 14.59 -12.15
N ARG A 31 11.68 13.78 -12.54
CA ARG A 31 11.78 12.38 -12.09
C ARG A 31 12.12 12.28 -10.61
N LYS A 32 12.98 13.17 -10.11
CA LYS A 32 13.31 13.29 -8.69
C LYS A 32 12.06 13.64 -7.87
N ASN A 33 11.33 14.68 -8.29
CA ASN A 33 10.10 15.11 -7.60
C ASN A 33 9.03 14.01 -7.57
N GLU A 34 8.91 13.22 -8.65
CA GLU A 34 7.99 12.07 -8.69
C GLU A 34 8.43 10.96 -7.72
N LEU A 35 9.72 10.64 -7.66
CA LEU A 35 10.25 9.64 -6.72
C LEU A 35 10.11 10.09 -5.26
N GLU A 36 10.31 11.37 -4.95
CA GLU A 36 10.09 11.93 -3.62
C GLU A 36 8.62 11.81 -3.19
N ARG A 37 7.67 12.07 -4.09
CA ARG A 37 6.24 11.87 -3.84
C ARG A 37 5.92 10.41 -3.56
N GLN A 38 6.45 9.49 -4.37
CA GLN A 38 6.25 8.05 -4.17
C GLN A 38 6.86 7.57 -2.84
N LEU A 39 8.03 8.09 -2.47
CA LEU A 39 8.67 7.77 -1.19
C LEU A 39 7.81 8.24 0.00
N ALA A 40 7.35 9.50 -0.04
CA ALA A 40 6.50 10.05 1.01
C ALA A 40 5.20 9.25 1.17
N GLN A 41 4.59 8.82 0.06
CA GLN A 41 3.40 7.98 0.08
C GLN A 41 3.68 6.60 0.67
N ARG A 42 4.81 5.97 0.34
CA ARG A 42 5.21 4.67 0.92
C ARG A 42 5.49 4.77 2.42
N GLN A 43 6.14 5.84 2.87
CA GLN A 43 6.40 6.07 4.29
C GLN A 43 5.10 6.25 5.08
N LEU A 44 4.13 6.98 4.52
CA LEU A 44 2.79 7.09 5.12
C LEU A 44 2.14 5.71 5.27
N THR A 45 2.15 4.90 4.22
CA THR A 45 1.63 3.52 4.24
C THR A 45 2.32 2.64 5.28
N GLN A 46 3.65 2.70 5.39
CA GLN A 46 4.42 1.93 6.38
C GLN A 46 4.06 2.35 7.82
N SER A 47 3.90 3.66 8.06
CA SER A 47 3.51 4.16 9.38
C SER A 47 2.10 3.70 9.77
N GLN A 48 1.18 3.63 8.80
CA GLN A 48 -0.19 3.15 8.99
C GLN A 48 -0.21 1.64 9.24
N GLU A 49 0.57 0.86 8.48
CA GLU A 49 0.69 -0.58 8.69
C GLU A 49 1.24 -0.90 10.09
N ALA A 50 2.26 -0.17 10.54
CA ALA A 50 2.82 -0.34 11.89
C ALA A 50 1.77 -0.05 12.98
N ARG A 51 0.93 0.98 12.79
CA ARG A 51 -0.19 1.30 13.70
C ARG A 51 -1.24 0.20 13.72
N ILE A 52 -1.66 -0.30 12.56
CA ILE A 52 -2.63 -1.40 12.44
C ILE A 52 -2.08 -2.66 13.11
N ARG A 53 -0.81 -3.01 12.87
CA ARG A 53 -0.17 -4.17 13.50
C ARG A 53 -0.09 -4.04 15.01
N SER A 54 0.22 -2.85 15.52
CA SER A 54 0.24 -2.57 16.97
C SER A 54 -1.15 -2.69 17.57
N PHE A 55 -2.17 -2.16 16.89
CA PHE A 55 -3.56 -2.26 17.30
C PHE A 55 -4.05 -3.72 17.33
N ALA A 56 -3.78 -4.50 16.28
CA ALA A 56 -4.10 -5.92 16.23
C ALA A 56 -3.43 -6.70 17.37
N LYS A 57 -2.15 -6.42 17.69
CA LYS A 57 -1.46 -7.00 18.85
C LYS A 57 -2.08 -6.61 20.19
N LYS A 58 -2.61 -5.38 20.32
CA LYS A 58 -3.32 -4.93 21.52
C LYS A 58 -4.68 -5.62 21.66
N ILE A 59 -5.44 -5.74 20.56
CA ILE A 59 -6.69 -6.50 20.53
C ILE A 59 -6.43 -7.95 20.90
N GLY A 60 -5.48 -8.63 20.27
CA GLY A 60 -5.16 -10.03 20.57
C GLY A 60 -4.82 -10.26 22.05
N ARG A 61 -4.03 -9.37 22.65
CA ARG A 61 -3.76 -9.41 24.10
C ARG A 61 -5.01 -9.16 24.95
N GLY A 62 -5.85 -8.20 24.56
CA GLY A 62 -7.12 -7.90 25.21
C GLY A 62 -8.06 -9.11 25.19
N LEU A 63 -8.23 -9.74 24.02
CA LEU A 63 -9.03 -10.94 23.83
C LEU A 63 -8.52 -12.13 24.67
N ASN A 64 -7.19 -12.32 24.74
CA ASN A 64 -6.59 -13.38 25.56
C ASN A 64 -6.79 -13.15 27.06
N ASN A 65 -6.81 -11.88 27.49
CA ASN A 65 -6.98 -11.48 28.88
C ASN A 65 -8.45 -11.36 29.31
N LEU A 66 -9.41 -11.61 28.42
CA LEU A 66 -10.82 -11.64 28.79
C LEU A 66 -11.06 -12.72 29.85
N ASP A 67 -11.82 -12.36 30.87
CA ASP A 67 -12.36 -13.30 31.84
C ASP A 67 -13.48 -14.15 31.20
N PHE A 68 -14.03 -15.09 31.98
CA PHE A 68 -15.06 -15.99 31.48
C PHE A 68 -16.29 -15.22 30.94
N ALA A 69 -16.73 -14.18 31.65
CA ALA A 69 -17.84 -13.35 31.23
C ALA A 69 -17.55 -12.63 29.90
N GLY A 70 -16.35 -12.05 29.75
CA GLY A 70 -15.91 -11.41 28.52
C GLY A 70 -15.80 -12.38 27.35
N LYS A 71 -15.31 -13.60 27.58
CA LYS A 71 -15.25 -14.65 26.54
C LYS A 71 -16.65 -15.11 26.12
N GLN A 72 -17.58 -15.23 27.06
CA GLN A 72 -18.97 -15.62 26.77
C GLN A 72 -19.69 -14.55 25.92
N GLU A 73 -19.51 -13.27 26.26
CA GLU A 73 -20.09 -12.17 25.50
C GLU A 73 -19.49 -12.07 24.09
N LEU A 74 -18.18 -12.30 23.96
CA LEU A 74 -17.51 -12.38 22.66
C LEU A 74 -18.06 -13.53 21.81
N MET A 75 -18.26 -14.71 22.39
CA MET A 75 -18.87 -15.85 21.68
C MET A 75 -20.29 -15.53 21.22
N ARG A 76 -21.09 -14.83 22.04
CA ARG A 76 -22.43 -14.38 21.68
C ARG A 76 -22.44 -13.46 20.46
N LEU A 77 -21.41 -12.61 20.31
CA LEU A 77 -21.26 -11.73 19.16
C LEU A 77 -20.74 -12.46 17.92
N LEU A 78 -19.96 -13.53 18.09
CA LEU A 78 -19.34 -14.26 16.98
C LEU A 78 -20.24 -15.37 16.42
N ILE A 79 -21.17 -15.90 17.21
CA ILE A 79 -22.06 -16.99 16.79
C ILE A 79 -23.25 -16.40 16.06
N GLU A 80 -23.40 -16.76 14.79
CA GLU A 80 -24.54 -16.39 13.96
C GLU A 80 -25.71 -17.36 14.18
N ARG A 81 -25.42 -18.66 14.27
CA ARG A 81 -26.43 -19.69 14.49
C ARG A 81 -25.83 -20.94 15.14
N VAL A 82 -26.60 -21.59 16.00
CA VAL A 82 -26.33 -22.94 16.51
C VAL A 82 -27.41 -23.86 15.98
N LEU A 83 -27.02 -24.91 15.27
CA LEU A 83 -27.90 -25.94 14.74
C LEU A 83 -27.67 -27.25 15.52
N TYR A 84 -28.75 -27.90 15.90
CA TYR A 84 -28.73 -29.19 16.58
C TYR A 84 -29.65 -30.16 15.86
N ASP A 85 -29.11 -31.28 15.37
CA ASP A 85 -29.84 -32.28 14.58
C ASP A 85 -30.09 -33.61 15.35
N GLY A 86 -29.74 -33.65 16.63
CA GLY A 86 -29.86 -34.83 17.48
C GLY A 86 -28.67 -35.79 17.43
N GLN A 87 -27.73 -35.62 16.49
CA GLN A 87 -26.46 -36.37 16.42
C GLN A 87 -25.25 -35.47 16.61
N GLY A 88 -25.36 -34.17 16.32
CA GLY A 88 -24.29 -33.21 16.45
C GLY A 88 -24.78 -31.78 16.67
N VAL A 89 -23.82 -30.92 17.06
CA VAL A 89 -24.01 -29.47 17.17
C VAL A 89 -23.13 -28.82 16.11
N GLU A 90 -23.73 -28.04 15.22
CA GLU A 90 -23.02 -27.21 14.25
C GLU A 90 -23.10 -25.74 14.71
N ILE A 91 -21.94 -25.09 14.85
CA ILE A 91 -21.83 -23.69 15.26
C ILE A 91 -21.36 -22.87 14.06
N GLN A 92 -22.22 -21.98 13.56
CA GLN A 92 -21.90 -21.06 12.47
C GLN A 92 -21.45 -19.73 13.05
N THR A 93 -20.29 -19.23 12.60
CA THR A 93 -19.67 -18.01 13.12
C THR A 93 -19.55 -16.92 12.05
N ILE A 94 -19.69 -15.66 12.46
CA ILE A 94 -19.62 -14.48 11.58
C ILE A 94 -18.22 -14.30 10.98
N ILE A 95 -17.18 -14.62 11.75
CA ILE A 95 -15.79 -14.63 11.26
C ILE A 95 -15.48 -16.08 10.90
N THR A 96 -15.12 -16.32 9.64
CA THR A 96 -14.66 -17.64 9.21
C THR A 96 -13.31 -17.92 9.87
N LEU A 97 -13.26 -18.97 10.70
CA LEU A 97 -12.00 -19.56 11.16
C LEU A 97 -11.34 -20.16 9.93
N GLY A 98 -10.35 -19.44 9.39
CA GLY A 98 -9.95 -19.56 8.00
C GLY A 98 -9.47 -20.94 7.57
N GLU A 99 -10.10 -21.47 6.53
CA GLU A 99 -9.45 -22.09 5.37
C GLU A 99 -10.22 -21.66 4.12
N GLN A 100 -9.96 -20.42 3.66
CA GLN A 100 -10.03 -19.98 2.25
C GLN A 100 -9.88 -18.45 2.19
N LEU A 101 -8.65 -17.98 2.39
CA LEU A 101 -8.24 -16.70 1.82
C LEU A 101 -7.99 -16.94 0.33
N HIS A 102 -9.06 -16.92 -0.48
CA HIS A 102 -8.92 -16.88 -1.93
C HIS A 102 -8.27 -15.55 -2.35
N PRO A 103 -7.43 -15.55 -3.39
CA PRO A 103 -6.68 -14.37 -3.79
C PRO A 103 -7.61 -13.24 -4.22
N ILE A 104 -7.40 -12.05 -3.65
CA ILE A 104 -8.01 -10.81 -4.12
C ILE A 104 -7.41 -10.51 -5.50
N HIS A 105 -8.03 -11.01 -6.57
CA HIS A 105 -7.79 -10.49 -7.91
C HIS A 105 -8.74 -9.31 -8.15
N ARG A 106 -8.24 -8.14 -7.79
CA ARG A 106 -8.81 -6.83 -8.11
C ARG A 106 -8.43 -6.48 -9.54
N GLY A 107 -9.34 -6.69 -10.47
CA GLY A 107 -9.31 -6.15 -11.83
C GLY A 107 -10.56 -6.62 -12.53
N GLY A 108 -11.43 -5.81 -13.09
CA GLY A 108 -11.39 -4.39 -13.42
C GLY A 108 -12.49 -4.23 -14.46
N ASN A 109 -13.55 -3.53 -14.10
CA ASN A 109 -14.64 -3.20 -15.01
C ASN A 109 -14.07 -2.40 -16.21
N ARG A 110 -14.36 -2.83 -17.45
CA ARG A 110 -14.52 -2.00 -18.67
C ARG A 110 -14.68 -2.87 -19.93
N GLY A 111 -15.74 -2.57 -20.70
CA GLY A 111 -15.87 -2.93 -22.11
C GLY A 111 -17.10 -3.73 -22.41
#